data_AF-E7FND7-F1
#
_entry.id   AF-E7FND7-F1
#
_cell.length_a   1.000
_cell.length_b   1.000
_cell.length_c   1.000
_cell.angle_alpha   90.00
_cell.angle_beta   90.00
_cell.angle_gamma   90.00
#
_symmetry.space_group_name_H-M   'P 1'
#
loop_
_entity.id
_entity.type
_entity.pdbx_description
1 polymer ?
#
loop_
_entity_poly.entity_id
_entity_poly.type
_entity_poly.pdbx_seq_one_letter_code
_entity_poly.pdbx_strand_id
1 'polypeptide(L)'
;MPETELAVIVETSVKESANRLLLQYMRRYFTAESEIGIFETSGIPMFDKPKSKVALAAIKELSDKIEAADGASLQCQICAPVALLNVFLWLAYTSRAFKFTFF
;
A
#
# COMPACT_ATOMS: atom_id res chain seq x y z
N MET A 1 6.70 9.06 -20.62
CA MET A 1 5.76 8.50 -19.63
C MET A 1 6.38 7.20 -19.19
N PRO A 2 6.48 6.90 -17.88
CA PRO A 2 7.06 5.64 -17.42
C PRO A 2 6.29 4.47 -18.05
N GLU A 3 7.00 3.39 -18.39
CA GLU A 3 6.40 2.23 -19.07
C GLU A 3 5.65 1.30 -18.10
N THR A 4 5.76 1.52 -16.78
CA THR A 4 5.17 0.64 -15.75
C THR A 4 4.80 1.42 -14.48
N GLU A 5 3.63 1.12 -13.89
CA GLU A 5 3.18 1.69 -12.60
C GLU A 5 3.17 0.61 -11.51
N LEU A 6 3.83 0.88 -10.38
CA LEU A 6 3.97 -0.05 -9.26
C LEU A 6 3.42 0.57 -7.96
N ALA A 7 2.50 -0.15 -7.32
CA ALA A 7 1.97 0.21 -6.02
C ALA A 7 2.70 -0.55 -4.90
N VAL A 8 3.33 0.17 -3.97
CA VAL A 8 4.05 -0.43 -2.84
C VAL A 8 3.40 -0.03 -1.51
N ILE A 9 2.98 -1.03 -0.73
CA ILE A 9 2.42 -0.81 0.61
C ILE A 9 3.52 -1.02 1.65
N VAL A 10 3.65 -0.05 2.56
CA VAL A 10 4.73 -0.02 3.55
C VAL A 10 4.17 0.11 4.96
N GLU A 11 4.65 -0.76 5.83
CA GLU A 11 4.44 -0.66 7.27
C GLU A 11 5.39 0.40 7.86
N THR A 12 4.83 1.38 8.57
CA THR A 12 5.56 2.55 9.05
C THR A 12 5.45 2.80 10.55
N SER A 13 5.05 1.81 11.35
CA SER A 13 5.00 1.90 12.82
C SER A 13 6.32 2.33 13.45
N VAL A 14 7.43 2.09 12.76
CA VAL A 14 8.75 2.59 13.12
C VAL A 14 9.02 3.94 12.45
N LYS A 15 9.27 4.97 13.27
CA LYS A 15 9.59 6.36 12.85
C LYS A 15 10.72 6.43 11.82
N GLU A 16 11.74 5.59 11.95
CA GLU A 16 12.90 5.48 11.04
C GLU A 16 12.91 4.12 10.34
N SER A 17 11.89 3.86 9.52
CA SER A 17 11.83 2.63 8.73
C SER A 17 12.87 2.67 7.60
N ALA A 18 13.87 1.77 7.66
CA ALA A 18 14.84 1.58 6.58
C ALA A 18 14.18 1.28 5.23
N ASN A 19 13.02 0.60 5.24
CA ASN A 19 12.20 0.38 4.04
C ASN A 19 11.63 1.67 3.45
N ARG A 20 11.24 2.63 4.29
CA ARG A 20 10.75 3.94 3.81
C ARG A 20 11.86 4.67 3.07
N LEU A 21 13.08 4.67 3.61
CA LEU A 21 14.25 5.27 2.97
C LEU A 21 14.60 4.54 1.67
N LEU A 22 14.59 3.20 1.68
CA LEU A 22 14.85 2.39 0.49
C LEU A 22 13.83 2.69 -0.62
N LEU A 23 12.53 2.76 -0.31
CA LEU A 23 11.49 3.00 -1.30
C LEU A 23 11.47 4.43 -1.80
N GLN A 24 11.77 5.41 -0.95
CA GLN A 24 11.99 6.79 -1.40
C GLN A 24 13.20 6.88 -2.33
N TYR A 25 14.27 6.14 -2.04
CA TYR A 25 15.43 6.03 -2.92
C TYR A 25 15.05 5.39 -4.26
N MET A 26 14.36 4.24 -4.25
CA MET A 26 13.92 3.56 -5.46
C MET A 26 12.99 4.43 -6.30
N ARG A 27 12.01 5.11 -5.68
CA ARG A 27 11.13 6.05 -6.37
C ARG A 27 11.90 7.14 -7.09
N ARG A 28 12.93 7.71 -6.45
CA ARG A 28 13.79 8.75 -7.06
C ARG A 28 14.69 8.20 -8.15
N TYR A 29 15.23 7.00 -7.98
CA TYR A 29 16.21 6.42 -8.88
C TYR A 29 15.56 5.84 -10.14
N PHE A 30 14.40 5.20 -10.00
CA PHE A 30 13.68 4.55 -11.09
C PHE A 30 12.57 5.40 -11.71
N THR A 31 12.47 6.71 -11.41
CA THR A 31 11.40 7.59 -11.94
C THR A 31 11.30 7.58 -13.47
N ALA A 32 12.41 7.35 -14.17
CA ALA A 32 12.43 7.26 -15.64
C ALA A 32 11.81 5.96 -16.17
N GLU A 33 11.85 4.89 -15.37
CA GLU A 33 11.43 3.53 -15.75
C GLU A 33 10.06 3.18 -15.18
N SER A 34 9.78 3.60 -13.94
CA SER A 34 8.54 3.26 -13.22
C SER A 34 8.07 4.37 -12.28
N GLU A 35 6.75 4.49 -12.16
CA GLU A 35 6.13 5.29 -11.10
C GLU A 35 5.87 4.41 -9.88
N ILE A 36 6.50 4.75 -8.74
CA ILE A 36 6.38 3.99 -7.50
C ILE A 36 5.49 4.77 -6.52
N GLY A 37 4.27 4.29 -6.33
CA GLY A 37 3.33 4.78 -5.33
C GLY A 37 3.62 4.17 -3.96
N ILE A 38 3.89 5.00 -2.95
CA ILE A 38 4.10 4.54 -1.57
C ILE A 38 2.85 4.80 -0.74
N PHE A 39 2.26 3.76 -0.15
CA PHE A 39 1.16 3.88 0.81
C PHE A 39 1.63 3.56 2.22
N GLU A 40 1.47 4.54 3.13
CA GLU A 40 1.75 4.35 4.56
C GLU A 40 0.50 3.88 5.29
N THR A 41 0.66 2.84 6.11
CA THR A 41 -0.44 2.25 6.88
C THR A 41 -0.74 2.99 8.19
N SER A 42 0.09 3.97 8.56
CA SER A 42 -0.07 4.79 9.77
C SER A 42 -1.32 5.68 9.70
N GLY A 43 -2.02 5.83 10.83
CA GLY A 43 -3.21 6.68 10.91
C GLY A 43 -4.48 6.08 10.30
N ILE A 44 -4.44 4.86 9.74
CA ILE A 44 -5.64 4.13 9.34
C ILE A 44 -6.33 3.58 10.60
N PRO A 45 -7.59 3.96 10.88
CA PRO A 45 -8.33 3.43 12.01
C PRO A 45 -8.52 1.92 11.89
N MET A 46 -8.62 1.26 13.05
CA MET A 46 -8.82 -0.20 13.09
C MET A 46 -10.14 -0.57 12.41
N PHE A 47 -10.10 -1.63 11.60
CA PHE A 47 -11.23 -2.13 10.85
C PHE A 47 -12.30 -2.66 11.80
N ASP A 48 -13.49 -2.10 11.67
CA ASP A 48 -14.64 -2.38 12.54
C ASP A 48 -15.84 -2.97 11.77
N LYS A 49 -15.62 -3.37 10.50
CA LYS A 49 -16.66 -3.92 9.62
C LYS A 49 -17.86 -2.95 9.47
N PRO A 50 -17.65 -1.76 8.86
CA PRO A 50 -18.67 -0.73 8.80
C PRO A 50 -19.89 -1.18 8.01
N LYS A 51 -21.09 -0.98 8.57
CA LYS A 51 -22.35 -1.39 7.94
C LYS A 51 -22.60 -0.72 6.58
N SER A 52 -22.06 0.48 6.39
CA SER A 52 -22.16 1.23 5.13
C SER A 52 -21.43 0.55 3.98
N LYS A 53 -20.47 -0.35 4.26
CA LYS A 53 -19.53 -0.94 3.29
C LYS A 53 -18.72 0.10 2.49
N VAL A 54 -18.66 1.33 2.99
CA VAL A 54 -17.90 2.42 2.35
C VAL A 54 -16.48 2.39 2.88
N ALA A 55 -15.51 2.40 1.95
CA ALA A 55 -14.10 2.52 2.27
C ALA A 55 -13.76 3.90 2.83
N LEU A 56 -12.75 3.97 3.69
CA LEU A 56 -12.09 5.25 3.99
C LEU A 56 -11.47 5.83 2.73
N ALA A 57 -11.36 7.15 2.63
CA ALA A 57 -10.78 7.82 1.47
C ALA A 57 -9.39 7.28 1.11
N ALA A 58 -8.52 7.11 2.11
CA ALA A 58 -7.17 6.56 1.91
C ALA A 58 -7.18 5.11 1.39
N ILE A 59 -8.12 4.27 1.86
CA ILE A 59 -8.29 2.88 1.39
C ILE A 59 -8.83 2.87 -0.04
N LYS A 60 -9.77 3.77 -0.35
CA LYS A 60 -10.28 3.92 -1.72
C LYS A 60 -9.18 4.36 -2.67
N GLU A 61 -8.39 5.36 -2.31
CA GLU A 61 -7.26 5.83 -3.10
C GLU A 61 -6.23 4.71 -3.32
N LEU A 62 -5.92 3.93 -2.29
CA LEU A 62 -5.05 2.76 -2.40
C LEU A 62 -5.63 1.72 -3.37
N SER A 63 -6.92 1.42 -3.25
CA SER A 63 -7.62 0.48 -4.13
C SER A 63 -7.56 0.93 -5.59
N ASP A 64 -7.86 2.20 -5.85
CA ASP A 64 -7.84 2.79 -7.19
C ASP A 64 -6.42 2.70 -7.80
N LYS A 65 -5.38 2.95 -6.99
CA LYS A 65 -3.96 2.81 -7.40
C LYS A 65 -3.56 1.35 -7.67
N ILE A 66 -4.02 0.39 -6.85
CA ILE A 66 -3.75 -1.04 -7.08
C ILE A 66 -4.44 -1.54 -8.37
N GLU A 67 -5.62 -1.01 -8.70
CA GLU A 67 -6.30 -1.37 -9.96
C GLU A 67 -5.55 -0.87 -11.18
N ALA A 68 -5.06 0.38 -11.12
CA ALA A 68 -4.32 1.05 -12.18
C ALA A 68 -2.90 0.49 -12.37
N ALA A 69 -2.24 0.07 -11.29
CA ALA A 69 -0.89 -0.47 -11.34
C ALA A 69 -0.81 -1.82 -12.09
N ASP A 70 0.35 -2.04 -12.72
CA ASP A 70 0.70 -3.29 -13.38
C ASP A 70 0.96 -4.42 -12.36
N GLY A 71 1.34 -4.03 -11.14
CA GLY A 71 1.45 -4.92 -9.99
C GLY A 71 1.61 -4.17 -8.67
N ALA A 72 1.26 -4.84 -7.56
CA ALA A 72 1.49 -4.30 -6.22
C ALA A 72 2.37 -5.22 -5.37
N SER A 73 3.32 -4.65 -4.63
CA SER A 73 4.23 -5.37 -3.72
C SER A 73 4.14 -4.87 -2.28
N LEU A 74 4.46 -5.75 -1.33
CA LEU A 74 4.39 -5.50 0.11
C LEU A 74 5.79 -5.58 0.71
N GLN A 75 6.20 -4.59 1.50
CA GLN A 75 7.49 -4.65 2.20
C GLN A 75 7.33 -4.45 3.72
N CYS A 76 7.77 -5.43 4.49
CA CYS A 76 7.77 -5.41 5.96
C CYS A 76 9.10 -5.98 6.50
N GLN A 77 9.81 -5.23 7.37
CA GLN A 77 11.12 -5.64 7.90
C GLN A 77 11.02 -6.57 9.12
N ILE A 78 9.98 -6.41 9.94
CA ILE A 78 9.68 -7.27 11.08
C ILE A 78 8.16 -7.33 11.10
N CYS A 79 7.59 -8.47 10.75
CA CYS A 79 6.15 -8.65 10.65
C CYS A 79 5.46 -8.24 11.97
N ALA A 80 4.93 -7.01 12.01
CA ALA A 80 3.90 -6.60 12.96
C ALA A 80 2.57 -6.74 12.20
N PRO A 81 1.84 -7.86 12.39
CA PRO A 81 0.77 -8.27 11.49
C PRO A 81 -0.42 -7.31 11.47
N VAL A 82 -0.60 -6.50 12.51
CA VAL A 82 -1.87 -5.83 12.81
C VAL A 82 -2.19 -4.67 11.87
N ALA A 83 -1.25 -3.76 11.61
CA ALA A 83 -1.51 -2.59 10.76
C ALA A 83 -1.67 -2.98 9.29
N LEU A 84 -0.86 -3.93 8.82
CA LEU A 84 -0.97 -4.47 7.46
C LEU A 84 -2.26 -5.29 7.31
N LEU A 85 -2.56 -6.18 8.27
CA LEU A 85 -3.81 -6.94 8.28
C LEU A 85 -5.02 -6.02 8.36
N ASN A 86 -4.93 -4.91 9.09
CA ASN A 86 -5.99 -3.90 9.16
C ASN A 86 -6.31 -3.33 7.77
N VAL A 87 -5.29 -2.90 7.02
CA VAL A 87 -5.46 -2.41 5.65
C VAL A 87 -5.98 -3.51 4.71
N PHE A 88 -5.51 -4.75 4.87
CA PHE A 88 -6.05 -5.89 4.12
C PHE A 88 -7.53 -6.14 4.40
N LEU A 89 -7.97 -6.07 5.65
CA LEU A 89 -9.37 -6.27 6.04
C LEU A 89 -10.26 -5.16 5.45
N TRP A 90 -9.77 -3.92 5.47
CA TRP A 90 -10.42 -2.80 4.78
C TRP A 90 -10.57 -3.09 3.27
N LEU A 91 -9.47 -3.40 2.57
CA LEU A 91 -9.50 -3.69 1.13
C LEU A 91 -10.39 -4.89 0.79
N ALA A 92 -10.28 -6.00 1.53
CA ALA A 92 -11.09 -7.20 1.31
C ALA A 92 -12.59 -6.96 1.49
N TYR A 93 -12.96 -6.04 2.38
CA TYR A 93 -14.36 -5.77 2.72
C TYR A 93 -15.01 -4.73 1.81
N THR A 94 -14.25 -3.73 1.35
CA THR A 94 -14.80 -2.57 0.64
C THR A 94 -14.37 -2.46 -0.82
N SER A 95 -13.37 -3.22 -1.25
CA SER A 95 -12.79 -3.14 -2.59
C SER A 95 -12.90 -4.45 -3.35
N ARG A 96 -12.81 -4.37 -4.68
CA ARG A 96 -12.86 -5.54 -5.60
C ARG A 96 -11.47 -5.96 -6.11
N ALA A 97 -10.45 -5.13 -5.92
CA ALA A 97 -9.11 -5.27 -6.49
C ALA A 97 -8.17 -6.11 -5.61
N PHE A 98 -7.59 -7.17 -6.19
CA PHE A 98 -6.51 -7.96 -5.59
C PHE A 98 -5.48 -8.35 -6.66
N LYS A 99 -4.47 -7.50 -6.87
CA LYS A 99 -3.29 -7.77 -7.72
C LYS A 99 -2.01 -7.64 -6.88
N PHE A 100 -1.75 -8.59 -5.98
CA PHE A 100 -0.57 -8.55 -5.13
C PHE A 100 0.44 -9.63 -5.52
N THR A 101 1.73 -9.27 -5.48
CA THR A 101 2.85 -10.21 -5.60
C THR A 101 3.73 -10.08 -4.36
N PHE A 102 4.09 -11.21 -3.77
CA PHE A 102 4.96 -11.28 -2.58
C PHE A 102 6.40 -11.49 -3.04
N PHE A 103 7.32 -10.64 -2.58
CA PHE A 103 8.77 -10.74 -2.83
C PHE A 103 9.52 -10.68 -1.50
#